data_AF-A0A4C1UZQ7-F1
#
_entry.id   AF-A0A4C1UZQ7-F1
#
_cell.length_a   1.000
_cell.length_b   1.000
_cell.length_c   1.000
_cell.angle_alpha   90.00
_cell.angle_beta   90.00
_cell.angle_gamma   90.00
#
_symmetry.space_group_name_H-M   'P 1'
#
loop_
_entity.id
_entity.type
_entity.pdbx_description
1 polymer ?
#
loop_
_entity_poly.entity_id
_entity_poly.type
_entity_poly.pdbx_seq_one_letter_code
_entity_poly.pdbx_strand_id
1 'polypeptide(L)'
;MAVYAAHFDTRKGIKTYRILFDSFTLGSFTSFTQDGCPDGYMQIQEASRPQVGGCWCGTSWGPSIYYSETASITLIVRLLHLSKDQNNYNFDFRMAYKVLRKDHATVRYGGTPPSGNCLFPSFIELMYWVRRLASDLFRGRDPRKIPNNGPEADRRINRLLYYRRPLFKPRPPSYPANTSRGDDAGNAPKAAKTAEYYLGDLITGTYCSRIFTDCDRKTCRLQSPNFPGVYPRNLTCYYAVRQHEIPHGKHALIVVKQPNGQLISIRSQKALYAATQQEKSTGRELKVWQECDEVQDYVTVYDGYTTRDPVVLRFCGGGMAVPEAISSGAELLVEFTTSPFGTFLQPATSQSLHGFQLEVEVIEFH
;
A
#
# COMPACT_ATOMS: atom_id res chain seq x y z
N MET A 1 12.91 28.63 -9.15
CA MET A 1 12.86 27.42 -8.33
C MET A 1 12.02 27.69 -7.08
N ALA A 2 11.00 26.88 -6.81
CA ALA A 2 10.17 26.97 -5.61
C ALA A 2 10.23 25.65 -4.83
N VAL A 3 10.25 25.73 -3.50
CA VAL A 3 10.27 24.56 -2.61
C VAL A 3 9.15 24.70 -1.60
N TYR A 4 8.30 23.67 -1.51
CA TYR A 4 7.23 23.57 -0.53
C TYR A 4 7.48 22.35 0.36
N ALA A 5 7.28 22.50 1.66
CA ALA A 5 7.41 21.41 2.61
C ALA A 5 6.19 21.35 3.53
N ALA A 6 5.65 20.15 3.73
CA ALA A 6 4.56 19.89 4.66
C ALA A 6 5.01 18.82 5.66
N HIS A 7 5.04 19.19 6.94
CA HIS A 7 5.46 18.31 8.03
C HIS A 7 4.24 17.79 8.80
N PHE A 8 4.21 16.48 9.05
CA PHE A 8 3.15 15.79 9.77
C PHE A 8 3.77 15.03 10.95
N ASP A 9 3.21 15.20 12.15
CA ASP A 9 3.60 14.46 13.35
C ASP A 9 2.37 14.09 14.19
N THR A 10 2.23 12.80 14.50
CA THR A 10 1.10 12.30 15.30
C THR A 10 1.27 12.57 16.79
N ARG A 11 2.43 13.04 17.27
CA ARG A 11 2.82 13.28 18.67
C ARG A 11 2.74 12.07 19.61
N LYS A 12 2.14 10.96 19.15
CA LYS A 12 1.92 9.71 19.89
C LYS A 12 2.39 8.57 19.00
N GLY A 13 3.59 8.04 19.25
CA GLY A 13 4.33 7.10 18.40
C GLY A 13 3.67 5.75 18.04
N ILE A 14 2.41 5.52 18.43
CA ILE A 14 1.63 4.31 18.14
C ILE A 14 0.80 4.47 16.84
N LYS A 15 0.81 5.67 16.25
CA LYS A 15 -0.01 6.00 15.08
C LYS A 15 0.86 6.31 13.87
N THR A 16 0.43 5.83 12.71
CA THR A 16 1.06 6.09 11.41
C THR A 16 0.10 6.83 10.49
N TYR A 17 0.58 7.30 9.34
CA TYR A 17 -0.20 8.01 8.33
C TYR A 17 -0.50 7.10 7.15
N ARG A 18 -1.74 7.19 6.65
CA ARG A 18 -2.11 6.81 5.29
C ARG A 18 -2.37 8.06 4.49
N ILE A 19 -1.51 8.34 3.52
CA ILE A 19 -1.68 9.43 2.56
C ILE A 19 -2.27 8.84 1.29
N LEU A 20 -3.25 9.52 0.73
CA LEU A 20 -3.89 9.22 -0.53
C LEU A 20 -3.64 10.39 -1.47
N PHE A 21 -3.09 10.12 -2.66
CA PHE A 21 -2.98 11.07 -3.75
C PHE A 21 -4.08 10.74 -4.77
N ASP A 22 -5.12 11.58 -4.85
CA ASP A 22 -6.28 11.35 -5.73
C ASP A 22 -5.97 11.71 -7.19
N SER A 23 -5.19 12.77 -7.37
CA SER A 23 -4.64 13.19 -8.66
C SER A 23 -3.27 13.79 -8.42
N PHE A 24 -2.32 13.52 -9.32
CA PHE A 24 -0.96 13.99 -9.19
C PHE A 24 -0.42 14.41 -10.55
N THR A 25 -0.06 15.68 -10.69
CA THR A 25 0.64 16.23 -11.85
C THR A 25 1.79 17.06 -11.31
N LEU A 26 3.01 16.65 -11.63
CA LEU A 26 4.19 17.39 -11.22
C LEU A 26 5.32 17.21 -12.22
N GLY A 27 5.51 18.21 -13.07
CA GLY A 27 6.53 18.18 -14.12
C GLY A 27 6.35 17.04 -15.13
N SER A 28 7.36 16.84 -15.98
CA SER A 28 7.47 15.68 -16.84
C SER A 28 8.30 14.57 -16.20
N PHE A 29 7.94 13.31 -16.51
CA PHE A 29 8.75 12.14 -16.20
C PHE A 29 9.45 11.65 -17.47
N THR A 30 10.77 11.48 -17.42
CA THR A 30 11.60 11.17 -18.61
C THR A 30 12.34 9.84 -18.49
N SER A 31 12.74 9.43 -17.29
CA SER A 31 13.60 8.27 -17.07
C SER A 31 13.52 7.77 -15.63
N PHE A 32 13.78 6.48 -15.43
CA PHE A 32 13.83 5.85 -14.10
C PHE A 32 15.19 6.02 -13.42
N THR A 33 16.26 6.15 -14.18
CA THR A 33 17.64 6.02 -13.71
C THR A 33 18.44 7.32 -13.74
N GLN A 34 18.22 8.17 -14.74
CA GLN A 34 19.02 9.39 -14.95
C GLN A 34 18.13 10.58 -15.29
N ASP A 35 18.29 11.69 -14.55
CA ASP A 35 17.61 12.96 -14.77
C ASP A 35 16.11 12.85 -15.06
N GLY A 36 15.45 11.96 -14.31
CA GLY A 36 14.09 11.50 -14.60
C GLY A 36 12.98 12.52 -14.38
N CYS A 37 13.26 13.59 -13.62
CA CYS A 37 12.30 14.59 -13.18
C CYS A 37 12.84 16.02 -13.40
N PRO A 38 13.00 16.46 -14.66
CA PRO A 38 13.68 17.72 -14.99
C PRO A 38 12.92 18.97 -14.54
N ASP A 39 11.58 18.95 -14.56
CA ASP A 39 10.77 20.12 -14.22
C ASP A 39 10.49 20.26 -12.72
N GLY A 40 10.71 19.21 -11.95
CA GLY A 40 10.42 19.17 -10.52
C GLY A 40 10.11 17.76 -10.03
N TYR A 41 10.11 17.57 -8.71
CA TYR A 41 9.79 16.30 -8.06
C TYR A 41 9.16 16.48 -6.68
N MET A 42 8.47 15.44 -6.23
CA MET A 42 8.06 15.22 -4.85
C MET A 42 8.99 14.21 -4.18
N GLN A 43 9.31 14.43 -2.90
CA GLN A 43 9.98 13.49 -2.01
C GLN A 43 9.16 13.33 -0.74
N ILE A 44 9.24 12.15 -0.14
CA ILE A 44 8.60 11.83 1.14
C ILE A 44 9.72 11.34 2.05
N GLN A 45 9.91 12.03 3.16
CA GLN A 45 10.92 11.70 4.17
C GLN A 45 10.23 11.25 5.44
N GLU A 46 10.72 10.16 6.02
CA GLU A 46 10.24 9.64 7.31
C GLU A 46 11.22 10.00 8.42
N ALA A 47 10.71 10.47 9.56
CA ALA A 47 11.55 10.78 10.71
C ALA A 47 12.22 9.51 11.25
N SER A 48 13.43 9.64 11.80
CA SER A 48 14.20 8.50 12.32
C SER A 48 14.56 7.44 11.26
N ARG A 49 14.52 7.80 9.98
CA ARG A 49 15.07 7.01 8.86
C ARG A 49 16.09 7.86 8.10
N PRO A 50 17.12 7.25 7.50
CA PRO A 50 18.01 7.97 6.58
C PRO A 50 17.23 8.62 5.43
N GLN A 51 17.73 9.73 4.89
CA GLN A 51 17.10 10.34 3.72
C GLN A 51 17.40 9.50 2.48
N VAL A 52 16.35 9.05 1.80
CA VAL A 52 16.43 8.40 0.49
C VAL A 52 16.20 9.47 -0.58
N GLY A 53 17.17 9.67 -1.47
CA GLY A 53 17.16 10.76 -2.46
C GLY A 53 16.20 10.56 -3.63
N GLY A 54 15.18 9.71 -3.47
CA GLY A 54 14.27 9.32 -4.51
C GLY A 54 13.20 10.37 -4.81
N CYS A 55 12.72 10.37 -6.05
CA CYS A 55 11.88 11.43 -6.59
C CYS A 55 10.66 10.88 -7.35
N TRP A 56 9.50 11.50 -7.15
CA TRP A 56 8.29 11.26 -7.94
C TRP A 56 7.92 12.48 -8.78
N CYS A 57 7.61 12.27 -10.07
CA CYS A 57 7.14 13.30 -10.99
C CYS A 57 6.24 12.70 -12.07
N GLY A 58 5.80 13.52 -13.03
CA GLY A 58 4.86 13.15 -14.08
C GLY A 58 3.40 13.27 -13.65
N THR A 59 2.52 12.70 -14.47
CA THR A 59 1.07 12.78 -14.30
C THR A 59 0.49 11.42 -13.96
N SER A 60 -0.43 11.35 -13.01
CA SER A 60 -1.20 10.16 -12.65
C SER A 60 -2.67 10.50 -12.38
N TRP A 61 -3.54 9.72 -13.02
CA TRP A 61 -5.00 9.82 -12.96
C TRP A 61 -5.58 8.63 -12.21
N GLY A 62 -5.17 8.46 -10.94
CA GLY A 62 -5.64 7.36 -10.11
C GLY A 62 -5.14 7.47 -8.68
N PRO A 63 -5.86 6.86 -7.72
CA PRO A 63 -5.50 6.93 -6.31
C PRO A 63 -4.19 6.17 -6.05
N SER A 64 -3.18 6.85 -5.53
CA SER A 64 -1.96 6.23 -5.00
C SER A 64 -1.87 6.40 -3.49
N ILE A 65 -1.52 5.33 -2.77
CA ILE A 65 -1.52 5.33 -1.30
C ILE A 65 -0.10 5.15 -0.77
N TYR A 66 0.27 5.98 0.22
CA TYR A 66 1.48 5.85 1.01
C TYR A 66 1.15 5.54 2.48
N TYR A 67 1.70 4.47 3.05
CA TYR A 67 1.52 4.04 4.44
C TYR A 67 2.80 4.21 5.28
N SER A 68 2.92 5.31 6.00
CA SER A 68 4.13 5.58 6.77
C SER A 68 4.47 4.47 7.77
N GLU A 69 5.76 4.20 7.92
CA GLU A 69 6.25 3.28 8.95
C GLU A 69 6.58 4.00 10.26
N THR A 70 6.65 5.32 10.22
CA THR A 70 7.00 6.20 11.34
C THR A 70 5.83 7.11 11.69
N ALA A 71 5.94 7.72 12.88
CA ALA A 71 4.93 8.61 13.44
C ALA A 71 5.01 10.05 12.88
N SER A 72 6.06 10.37 12.13
CA SER A 72 6.32 11.70 11.58
C SER A 72 6.92 11.62 10.18
N ILE A 73 6.35 12.37 9.25
CA ILE A 73 6.75 12.40 7.85
C ILE A 73 6.77 13.82 7.32
N THR A 74 7.62 14.08 6.33
CA THR A 74 7.73 15.36 5.64
C THR A 74 7.60 15.15 4.14
N LEU A 75 6.63 15.82 3.54
CA LEU A 75 6.45 15.86 2.09
C LEU A 75 7.16 17.10 1.57
N ILE A 76 8.08 16.92 0.63
CA ILE A 76 8.88 17.99 0.02
C ILE A 76 8.55 18.02 -1.45
N VAL A 77 8.14 19.18 -1.95
CA VAL A 77 7.83 19.43 -3.35
C VAL A 77 8.82 20.46 -3.86
N ARG A 78 9.57 20.11 -4.90
CA ARG A 78 10.51 21.01 -5.57
C ARG A 78 10.06 21.23 -7.00
N LEU A 79 9.77 22.47 -7.34
CA LEU A 79 9.41 22.89 -8.68
C LEU A 79 10.58 23.66 -9.29
N LEU A 80 11.19 23.07 -10.31
CA LEU A 80 12.34 23.63 -11.01
C LEU A 80 11.88 24.49 -12.18
N HIS A 81 10.94 23.97 -12.97
CA HIS A 81 10.40 24.61 -14.16
C HIS A 81 8.86 24.53 -14.16
N LEU A 82 8.21 25.70 -14.16
CA LEU A 82 6.76 25.82 -14.24
C LEU A 82 6.38 26.13 -15.68
N SER A 83 5.65 25.22 -16.33
CA SER A 83 5.09 25.42 -17.66
C SER A 83 3.56 25.42 -17.61
N LYS A 84 2.96 26.16 -18.54
CA LYS A 84 1.51 26.28 -18.68
C LYS A 84 1.13 25.86 -20.10
N ASP A 85 0.35 24.80 -20.22
CA ASP A 85 -0.36 24.49 -21.45
C ASP A 85 -1.72 25.22 -21.46
N GLN A 86 -2.37 25.34 -22.62
CA GLN A 86 -3.49 26.25 -22.90
C GLN A 86 -4.61 26.26 -21.84
N ASN A 87 -4.79 25.17 -21.07
CA ASN A 87 -5.77 25.07 -19.99
C ASN A 87 -5.23 24.69 -18.59
N ASN A 88 -3.95 24.30 -18.41
CA ASN A 88 -3.45 23.82 -17.10
C ASN A 88 -1.94 24.00 -16.91
N TYR A 89 -1.51 24.10 -15.64
CA TYR A 89 -0.08 24.08 -15.27
C TYR A 89 0.43 22.64 -15.20
N ASN A 90 1.73 22.44 -15.40
CA ASN A 90 2.44 21.18 -15.14
C ASN A 90 2.61 20.88 -13.63
N PHE A 91 1.77 21.48 -12.78
CA PHE A 91 1.80 21.35 -11.33
C PHE A 91 0.38 21.47 -10.77
N ASP A 92 -0.20 20.32 -10.40
CA ASP A 92 -1.50 20.20 -9.74
C ASP A 92 -1.59 18.84 -9.05
N PHE A 93 -1.77 18.79 -7.73
CA PHE A 93 -2.03 17.53 -7.03
C PHE A 93 -3.03 17.70 -5.90
N ARG A 94 -3.82 16.64 -5.68
CA ARG A 94 -4.80 16.55 -4.59
C ARG A 94 -4.43 15.40 -3.69
N MET A 95 -4.28 15.70 -2.41
CA MET A 95 -3.98 14.69 -1.40
C MET A 95 -4.93 14.75 -0.21
N ALA A 96 -5.18 13.59 0.37
CA ALA A 96 -5.85 13.41 1.64
C ALA A 96 -4.99 12.55 2.57
N TYR A 97 -5.12 12.73 3.87
CA TYR A 97 -4.42 11.88 4.84
C TYR A 97 -5.36 11.40 5.93
N LYS A 98 -5.04 10.23 6.49
CA LYS A 98 -5.71 9.65 7.65
C LYS A 98 -4.66 9.12 8.61
N VAL A 99 -4.88 9.31 9.91
CA VAL A 99 -4.07 8.67 10.95
C VAL A 99 -4.60 7.26 11.20
N LEU A 100 -3.73 6.26 11.10
CA LEU A 100 -4.03 4.85 11.32
C LEU A 100 -3.40 4.36 12.61
N ARG A 101 -4.07 3.42 13.27
CA ARG A 101 -3.52 2.66 14.39
C ARG A 101 -3.02 1.31 13.87
N LYS A 102 -1.96 0.79 14.48
CA LYS A 102 -1.33 -0.48 14.08
C LYS A 102 -2.32 -1.66 14.09
N ASP A 103 -3.19 -1.74 15.10
CA ASP A 103 -4.22 -2.77 15.26
C ASP A 103 -5.30 -2.77 14.16
N HIS A 104 -5.44 -1.68 13.42
CA HIS A 104 -6.39 -1.60 12.30
C HIS A 104 -5.73 -1.91 10.94
N ALA A 105 -4.41 -2.07 10.89
CA ALA A 105 -3.64 -2.28 9.67
C ALA A 105 -3.36 -3.77 9.43
N THR A 106 -4.42 -4.59 9.39
CA THR A 106 -4.34 -6.06 9.32
C THR A 106 -3.67 -6.60 8.07
N VAL A 107 -3.79 -5.90 6.93
CA VAL A 107 -3.10 -6.28 5.70
C VAL A 107 -1.58 -6.25 5.87
N ARG A 108 -1.07 -5.34 6.71
CA ARG A 108 0.36 -5.18 6.97
C ARG A 108 0.82 -6.04 8.14
N TYR A 109 0.11 -5.99 9.27
CA TYR A 109 0.56 -6.62 10.52
C TYR A 109 -0.07 -7.99 10.79
N GLY A 110 -0.97 -8.47 9.94
CA GLY A 110 -1.79 -9.65 10.26
C GLY A 110 -2.80 -9.34 11.38
N GLY A 111 -3.26 -10.38 12.08
CA GLY A 111 -4.24 -10.23 13.15
C GLY A 111 -5.70 -10.21 12.68
N THR A 112 -6.59 -10.06 13.66
CA THR A 112 -8.03 -9.93 13.42
C THR A 112 -8.40 -8.46 13.34
N PRO A 113 -9.16 -8.03 12.32
CA PRO A 113 -9.68 -6.67 12.29
C PRO A 113 -10.52 -6.45 13.56
N PRO A 114 -10.48 -5.24 14.16
CA PRO A 114 -11.27 -4.96 15.35
C PRO A 114 -12.73 -5.31 15.09
N SER A 115 -13.36 -6.02 16.02
CA SER A 115 -14.75 -6.52 15.97
C SER A 115 -15.84 -5.42 15.94
N GLY A 116 -15.46 -4.18 15.62
CA GLY A 116 -16.44 -3.16 15.26
C GLY A 116 -17.09 -3.60 13.97
N ASN A 117 -18.38 -3.96 14.04
CA ASN A 117 -19.19 -4.36 12.90
C ASN A 117 -18.80 -3.54 11.66
N CYS A 118 -18.10 -4.18 10.70
CA CYS A 118 -18.23 -3.79 9.31
C CYS A 118 -19.68 -4.12 8.93
N LEU A 119 -20.63 -3.32 9.40
CA LEU A 119 -21.94 -3.22 8.79
C LEU A 119 -21.65 -2.65 7.40
N PHE A 120 -21.39 -3.54 6.45
CA PHE A 120 -21.92 -3.32 5.12
C PHE A 120 -23.39 -2.97 5.35
N PRO A 121 -23.84 -1.74 5.05
CA PRO A 121 -25.24 -1.42 5.25
C PRO A 121 -26.02 -2.47 4.48
N SER A 122 -26.88 -3.21 5.17
CA SER A 122 -27.76 -4.16 4.50
C SER A 122 -28.53 -3.39 3.43
N PHE A 123 -28.99 -4.10 2.40
CA PHE A 123 -29.76 -3.50 1.30
C PHE A 123 -30.95 -2.63 1.80
N ILE A 124 -31.46 -2.90 3.01
CA ILE A 124 -32.51 -2.13 3.70
C ILE A 124 -32.02 -0.77 4.22
N GLU A 125 -30.81 -0.68 4.78
CA GLU A 125 -30.20 0.59 5.24
C GLU A 125 -29.87 1.52 4.05
N LEU A 126 -29.40 0.94 2.93
CA LEU A 126 -29.16 1.69 1.70
C LEU A 126 -30.48 2.28 1.14
N MET A 127 -31.56 1.49 1.17
CA MET A 127 -32.90 1.95 0.76
C MET A 127 -33.46 3.04 1.69
N TYR A 128 -33.16 2.98 2.99
CA TYR A 128 -33.56 4.02 3.94
C TYR A 128 -32.80 5.33 3.70
N TRP A 129 -31.51 5.26 3.38
CA TRP A 129 -30.70 6.42 2.99
C TRP A 129 -31.12 7.04 1.66
N VAL A 130 -31.41 6.22 0.64
CA VAL A 130 -31.92 6.69 -0.65
C VAL A 130 -33.29 7.36 -0.48
N ARG A 131 -34.20 6.77 0.32
CA ARG A 131 -35.50 7.38 0.64
C ARG A 131 -35.38 8.69 1.42
N ARG A 132 -34.39 8.80 2.31
CA ARG A 132 -34.15 10.02 3.08
C ARG A 132 -33.53 11.14 2.23
N LEU A 133 -32.59 10.81 1.33
CA LEU A 133 -32.06 11.73 0.32
C LEU A 133 -33.15 12.22 -0.65
N ALA A 134 -34.08 11.34 -1.04
CA ALA A 134 -35.26 11.75 -1.81
C ALA A 134 -36.20 12.67 -1.01
N SER A 135 -36.43 12.41 0.28
CA SER A 135 -37.25 13.28 1.12
C SER A 135 -36.64 14.68 1.30
N ASP A 136 -35.31 14.78 1.40
CA ASP A 136 -34.59 16.05 1.57
C ASP A 136 -34.44 16.82 0.24
N LEU A 137 -34.40 16.14 -0.91
CA LEU A 137 -34.41 16.78 -2.25
C LEU A 137 -35.79 17.34 -2.64
N PHE A 138 -36.88 16.81 -2.08
CA PHE A 138 -38.25 17.18 -2.44
C PHE A 138 -39.04 17.92 -1.34
N ARG A 139 -38.42 18.26 -0.20
CA ARG A 139 -39.01 19.22 0.74
C ARG A 139 -38.90 20.64 0.18
N GLY A 140 -39.93 21.07 -0.53
CA GLY A 140 -40.15 22.49 -0.84
C GLY A 140 -40.68 22.85 -2.23
N ARG A 141 -41.08 21.89 -3.09
CA ARG A 141 -41.80 22.24 -4.33
C ARG A 141 -43.19 21.63 -4.37
N ASP A 142 -44.18 22.50 -4.52
CA ASP A 142 -45.56 22.16 -4.88
C ASP A 142 -45.56 21.39 -6.21
N PRO A 143 -46.15 20.18 -6.29
CA PRO A 143 -46.15 19.34 -7.50
C PRO A 143 -46.85 19.95 -8.72
N ARG A 144 -47.52 21.11 -8.59
CA ARG A 144 -48.34 21.72 -9.65
C ARG A 144 -47.66 22.79 -10.50
N LYS A 145 -46.35 23.03 -10.35
CA LYS A 145 -45.58 23.95 -11.21
C LYS A 145 -44.30 23.29 -11.73
N ILE A 146 -44.44 22.39 -12.69
CA ILE A 146 -43.34 21.94 -13.54
C ILE A 146 -43.70 22.34 -14.98
N PRO A 147 -43.06 23.36 -15.57
CA PRO A 147 -43.16 23.57 -17.01
C PRO A 147 -42.33 22.46 -17.69
N ASN A 148 -42.97 21.71 -18.59
CA ASN A 148 -42.27 20.95 -19.61
C ASN A 148 -41.45 21.94 -20.44
N ASN A 149 -40.12 21.77 -20.49
CA ASN A 149 -39.27 22.03 -21.66
C ASN A 149 -37.79 21.72 -21.38
N GLY A 150 -37.19 20.87 -22.22
CA GLY A 150 -35.83 21.03 -22.74
C GLY A 150 -34.64 20.42 -21.97
N PRO A 151 -33.61 19.92 -22.68
CA PRO A 151 -32.51 19.13 -22.12
C PRO A 151 -31.39 20.06 -21.59
N GLU A 152 -31.60 20.69 -20.44
CA GLU A 152 -30.54 21.49 -19.80
C GLU A 152 -30.56 21.39 -18.26
N ALA A 153 -30.92 20.21 -17.75
CA ALA A 153 -31.00 19.92 -16.32
C ALA A 153 -29.92 18.95 -15.79
N ASP A 154 -28.96 18.53 -16.62
CA ASP A 154 -28.04 17.42 -16.27
C ASP A 154 -26.64 17.87 -15.78
N ARG A 155 -26.39 19.19 -15.66
CA ARG A 155 -25.07 19.72 -15.22
C ARG A 155 -24.99 20.20 -13.77
N ARG A 156 -26.08 20.18 -12.98
CA ARG A 156 -26.07 20.71 -11.60
C ARG A 156 -26.23 19.66 -10.49
N ILE A 157 -26.52 18.40 -10.80
CA ILE A 157 -26.67 17.34 -9.78
C ILE A 157 -25.30 16.77 -9.35
N ASN A 158 -24.31 16.73 -10.25
CA ASN A 158 -22.96 16.22 -9.92
C ASN A 158 -22.11 17.17 -9.04
N ARG A 159 -22.57 18.37 -8.71
CA ARG A 159 -21.78 19.37 -7.96
C ARG A 159 -22.04 19.38 -6.44
N LEU A 160 -22.96 18.57 -5.92
CA LEU A 160 -23.36 18.59 -4.50
C LEU A 160 -22.92 17.35 -3.69
N LEU A 161 -22.31 16.34 -4.31
CA LEU A 161 -21.91 15.10 -3.62
C LEU A 161 -20.49 15.12 -3.03
N TYR A 162 -19.77 16.24 -3.08
CA TYR A 162 -18.36 16.29 -2.63
C TYR A 162 -18.04 17.17 -1.42
N TYR A 163 -19.02 17.84 -0.80
CA TYR A 163 -18.76 18.62 0.42
C TYR A 163 -19.95 18.57 1.38
N ARG A 164 -19.93 17.61 2.31
CA ARG A 164 -20.41 17.79 3.69
C ARG A 164 -19.97 16.60 4.57
N ARG A 165 -19.02 16.86 5.48
CA ARG A 165 -18.79 16.01 6.65
C ARG A 165 -20.04 16.06 7.54
N PRO A 166 -20.62 14.93 8.00
CA PRO A 166 -21.49 14.96 9.17
C PRO A 166 -20.62 14.88 10.44
N LEU A 167 -20.53 16.00 11.14
CA LEU A 167 -20.11 16.08 12.54
C LEU A 167 -21.27 15.59 13.42
N PHE A 168 -21.37 14.30 13.73
CA PHE A 168 -22.20 13.83 14.86
C PHE A 168 -21.63 12.53 15.45
N LYS A 169 -21.26 12.56 16.74
CA LYS A 169 -21.00 11.37 17.57
C LYS A 169 -22.34 10.88 18.13
N PRO A 170 -22.81 9.66 17.83
CA PRO A 170 -23.90 9.06 18.58
C PRO A 170 -23.37 8.51 19.91
N ARG A 171 -24.02 8.86 21.03
CA ARG A 171 -23.99 8.04 22.25
C ARG A 171 -24.75 6.74 21.97
N PRO A 172 -24.33 5.58 22.51
CA PRO A 172 -25.14 4.39 22.42
C PRO A 172 -26.41 4.54 23.29
N PRO A 173 -27.57 4.04 22.85
CA PRO A 173 -28.75 3.92 23.69
C PRO A 173 -28.54 2.82 24.74
N SER A 174 -28.93 3.12 25.98
CA SER A 174 -29.11 2.15 27.04
C SER A 174 -30.36 1.31 26.77
N TYR A 175 -30.21 -0.02 26.68
CA TYR A 175 -31.33 -0.95 26.72
C TYR A 175 -31.33 -1.73 28.04
N PRO A 176 -32.51 -2.07 28.57
CA PRO A 176 -32.65 -2.62 29.90
C PRO A 176 -32.16 -4.07 29.96
N ALA A 177 -31.58 -4.41 31.11
CA ALA A 177 -31.30 -5.78 31.49
C ALA A 177 -32.61 -6.55 31.65
N ASN A 178 -32.72 -7.71 30.99
CA ASN A 178 -33.60 -8.78 31.42
C ASN A 178 -32.78 -10.03 31.65
N THR A 179 -32.70 -10.38 32.92
CA THR A 179 -32.11 -11.57 33.49
C THR A 179 -33.08 -12.73 33.28
N SER A 180 -32.64 -13.77 32.56
CA SER A 180 -33.13 -15.13 32.79
C SER A 180 -31.95 -16.08 32.70
N ARG A 181 -31.59 -16.60 33.87
CA ARG A 181 -30.66 -17.71 34.10
C ARG A 181 -31.02 -18.92 33.24
N GLY A 182 -30.00 -19.49 32.61
CA GLY A 182 -29.97 -20.83 32.06
C GLY A 182 -28.51 -21.25 32.06
N ASP A 183 -28.13 -22.00 33.09
CA ASP A 183 -26.80 -22.60 33.22
C ASP A 183 -26.67 -23.70 32.17
N ASP A 184 -25.75 -23.54 31.21
CA ASP A 184 -25.20 -24.68 30.46
C ASP A 184 -23.78 -24.32 29.98
N ALA A 185 -22.81 -24.99 30.60
CA ALA A 185 -21.41 -24.95 30.25
C ALA A 185 -21.18 -25.68 28.92
N GLY A 186 -21.15 -24.93 27.82
CA GLY A 186 -20.81 -25.42 26.48
C GLY A 186 -19.58 -24.70 25.94
N ASN A 187 -18.48 -25.44 25.80
CA ASN A 187 -17.20 -25.03 25.27
C ASN A 187 -17.34 -24.43 23.84
N ALA A 188 -17.48 -23.11 23.73
CA ALA A 188 -17.45 -22.43 22.45
C ALA A 188 -16.00 -22.45 21.92
N PRO A 189 -15.77 -22.81 20.64
CA PRO A 189 -14.42 -22.82 20.08
C PRO A 189 -13.88 -21.39 20.14
N LYS A 190 -12.79 -21.20 20.90
CA LYS A 190 -12.02 -19.95 20.88
C LYS A 190 -11.72 -19.64 19.42
N ALA A 191 -12.35 -18.60 18.87
CA ALA A 191 -12.02 -18.08 17.56
C ALA A 191 -10.50 -17.90 17.52
N ALA A 192 -9.82 -18.69 16.67
CA ALA A 192 -8.37 -18.64 16.55
C ALA A 192 -8.00 -17.20 16.20
N LYS A 193 -7.34 -16.50 17.13
CA LYS A 193 -6.76 -15.19 16.82
C LYS A 193 -5.74 -15.46 15.72
N THR A 194 -6.02 -14.99 14.51
CA THR A 194 -5.03 -14.96 13.43
C THR A 194 -3.76 -14.31 14.00
N ALA A 195 -2.63 -15.02 13.95
CA ALA A 195 -1.39 -14.56 14.56
C ALA A 195 -0.92 -13.24 13.91
N GLU A 196 -0.36 -12.34 14.72
CA GLU A 196 0.32 -11.14 14.20
C GLU A 196 1.57 -11.60 13.44
N TYR A 197 1.85 -10.99 12.30
CA TYR A 197 3.03 -11.30 11.51
C TYR A 197 4.29 -10.78 12.19
N TYR A 198 5.34 -11.59 12.19
CA TYR A 198 6.68 -11.12 12.48
C TYR A 198 7.28 -10.51 11.21
N LEU A 199 7.50 -9.20 11.22
CA LEU A 199 8.00 -8.43 10.07
C LEU A 199 9.52 -8.23 10.09
N GLY A 200 10.24 -8.94 10.97
CA GLY A 200 11.69 -8.78 11.14
C GLY A 200 12.08 -7.54 11.95
N ASP A 201 13.28 -7.56 12.51
CA ASP A 201 13.85 -6.46 13.29
C ASP A 201 14.59 -5.47 12.37
N LEU A 202 14.30 -4.18 12.50
CA LEU A 202 14.95 -3.14 11.69
C LEU A 202 16.44 -3.02 12.02
N ILE A 203 17.29 -3.08 11.00
CA ILE A 203 18.73 -2.85 11.15
C ILE A 203 18.96 -1.36 11.38
N THR A 204 19.61 -1.05 12.51
CA THR A 204 19.92 0.33 12.90
C THR A 204 20.74 1.04 11.81
N GLY A 205 20.40 2.29 11.53
CA GLY A 205 21.09 3.09 10.51
C GLY A 205 20.66 2.81 9.07
N THR A 206 19.76 1.85 8.84
CA THR A 206 19.22 1.55 7.49
C THR A 206 17.82 2.13 7.31
N TYR A 207 17.43 2.36 6.05
CA TYR A 207 16.06 2.79 5.74
C TYR A 207 15.05 1.67 5.94
N CYS A 208 15.35 0.43 5.59
CA CYS A 208 14.35 -0.65 5.52
C CYS A 208 14.93 -2.06 5.68
N SER A 209 16.24 -2.21 5.87
CA SER A 209 16.86 -3.53 5.98
C SER A 209 16.45 -4.20 7.29
N ARG A 210 16.14 -5.49 7.27
CA ARG A 210 15.62 -6.21 8.44
C ARG A 210 16.29 -7.57 8.62
N ILE A 211 16.33 -8.02 9.87
CA ILE A 211 16.79 -9.36 10.24
C ILE A 211 15.58 -10.21 10.66
N PHE A 212 15.47 -11.39 10.07
CA PHE A 212 14.49 -12.41 10.44
C PHE A 212 15.22 -13.57 11.08
N THR A 213 14.82 -13.93 12.30
CA THR A 213 15.41 -15.07 13.02
C THR A 213 14.33 -16.06 13.42
N ASP A 214 14.64 -17.34 13.23
CA ASP A 214 13.90 -18.48 13.78
C ASP A 214 12.43 -18.45 13.34
N CYS A 215 12.27 -18.47 12.00
CA CYS A 215 10.98 -18.40 11.31
C CYS A 215 10.20 -19.73 11.33
N ASP A 216 10.77 -20.78 11.90
CA ASP A 216 10.08 -22.01 12.29
C ASP A 216 9.11 -21.76 13.46
N ARG A 217 9.44 -20.83 14.37
CA ARG A 217 8.65 -20.51 15.58
C ARG A 217 7.75 -19.29 15.42
N LYS A 218 7.95 -18.50 14.36
CA LYS A 218 7.27 -17.22 14.12
C LYS A 218 6.65 -17.19 12.73
N THR A 219 5.48 -16.57 12.58
CA THR A 219 4.91 -16.32 11.25
C THR A 219 5.63 -15.15 10.57
N CYS A 220 6.74 -15.44 9.92
CA CYS A 220 7.57 -14.46 9.22
C CYS A 220 6.90 -13.98 7.92
N ARG A 221 6.71 -12.66 7.79
CA ARG A 221 6.25 -12.02 6.55
C ARG A 221 7.19 -10.91 6.16
N LEU A 222 7.86 -11.08 5.04
CA LEU A 222 8.84 -10.14 4.50
C LEU A 222 8.09 -9.18 3.57
N GLN A 223 8.05 -7.90 3.92
CA GLN A 223 7.30 -6.90 3.17
C GLN A 223 8.22 -5.78 2.67
N SER A 224 7.95 -5.27 1.47
CA SER A 224 8.57 -4.04 0.99
C SER A 224 8.25 -2.87 1.94
N PRO A 225 9.12 -1.85 2.05
CA PRO A 225 8.80 -0.65 2.81
C PRO A 225 7.47 -0.08 2.32
N ASN A 226 6.66 0.41 3.26
CA ASN A 226 5.36 1.04 2.96
C ASN A 226 4.26 0.09 2.41
N PHE A 227 4.48 -1.23 2.29
CA PHE A 227 3.45 -2.19 1.88
C PHE A 227 2.15 -2.06 2.72
N PRO A 228 0.95 -2.04 2.12
CA PRO A 228 0.63 -2.29 0.71
C PRO A 228 0.60 -1.04 -0.19
N GLY A 229 1.23 0.05 0.22
CA GLY A 229 1.32 1.30 -0.53
C GLY A 229 2.60 1.42 -1.35
N VAL A 230 2.72 2.54 -2.07
CA VAL A 230 3.84 2.84 -2.97
C VAL A 230 5.16 2.86 -2.20
N TYR A 231 6.11 1.98 -2.56
CA TYR A 231 7.43 1.98 -1.93
C TYR A 231 8.22 3.24 -2.30
N PRO A 232 9.11 3.74 -1.41
CA PRO A 232 9.98 4.88 -1.72
C PRO A 232 10.94 4.61 -2.89
N ARG A 233 11.44 5.67 -3.50
CA ARG A 233 12.42 5.61 -4.60
C ARG A 233 13.85 5.74 -4.07
N ASN A 234 14.84 5.31 -4.87
CA ASN A 234 16.26 5.38 -4.58
C ASN A 234 16.66 4.64 -3.29
N LEU A 235 16.28 3.37 -3.17
CA LEU A 235 16.59 2.58 -1.97
C LEU A 235 16.98 1.15 -2.33
N THR A 236 17.82 0.58 -1.48
CA THR A 236 18.13 -0.85 -1.45
C THR A 236 17.91 -1.35 -0.02
N CYS A 237 17.02 -2.34 0.14
CA CYS A 237 16.78 -3.02 1.41
C CYS A 237 17.39 -4.41 1.38
N TYR A 238 17.98 -4.82 2.50
CA TYR A 238 18.45 -6.18 2.72
C TYR A 238 17.60 -6.85 3.79
N TYR A 239 17.00 -8.00 3.47
CA TYR A 239 16.25 -8.82 4.41
C TYR A 239 17.03 -10.11 4.65
N ALA A 240 17.73 -10.15 5.77
CA ALA A 240 18.60 -11.25 6.13
C ALA A 240 17.81 -12.26 6.97
N VAL A 241 17.61 -13.46 6.43
CA VAL A 241 16.86 -14.54 7.10
C VAL A 241 17.86 -15.58 7.61
N ARG A 242 17.74 -15.94 8.89
CA ARG A 242 18.65 -16.89 9.54
C ARG A 242 17.92 -17.81 10.52
N GLN A 243 18.17 -19.10 10.40
CA GLN A 243 17.75 -20.10 11.38
C GLN A 243 18.93 -20.39 12.31
N HIS A 244 18.85 -19.98 13.58
CA HIS A 244 19.93 -20.23 14.55
C HIS A 244 19.76 -21.57 15.24
N GLU A 245 18.53 -21.87 15.65
CA GLU A 245 18.21 -23.11 16.34
C GLU A 245 17.85 -24.19 15.32
N ILE A 246 18.80 -25.09 15.04
CA ILE A 246 18.58 -26.26 14.19
C ILE A 246 18.66 -27.50 15.09
N PRO A 247 17.63 -28.36 15.11
CA PRO A 247 17.68 -29.60 15.88
C PRO A 247 18.88 -30.47 15.48
N HIS A 248 19.46 -31.17 16.47
CA HIS A 248 20.62 -32.04 16.23
C HIS A 248 20.34 -33.10 15.17
N GLY A 249 21.30 -33.27 14.26
CA GLY A 249 21.18 -34.24 13.16
C GLY A 249 20.21 -33.81 12.06
N LYS A 250 19.84 -32.53 12.01
CA LYS A 250 19.06 -31.96 10.91
C LYS A 250 19.80 -30.85 10.18
N HIS A 251 19.38 -30.62 8.94
CA HIS A 251 19.75 -29.48 8.11
C HIS A 251 18.51 -28.61 7.89
N ALA A 252 18.64 -27.30 8.11
CA ALA A 252 17.58 -26.34 7.85
C ALA A 252 17.78 -25.68 6.48
N LEU A 253 16.69 -25.61 5.70
CA LEU A 253 16.58 -24.85 4.46
C LEU A 253 15.53 -23.74 4.66
N ILE A 254 15.74 -22.59 4.04
CA ILE A 254 14.83 -21.45 4.06
C ILE A 254 14.13 -21.39 2.70
N VAL A 255 12.81 -21.30 2.72
CA VAL A 255 11.99 -21.12 1.54
C VAL A 255 11.33 -19.74 1.57
N VAL A 256 11.53 -18.97 0.52
CA VAL A 256 10.84 -17.69 0.28
C VAL A 256 9.90 -17.84 -0.90
N LYS A 257 8.62 -17.52 -0.71
CA LYS A 257 7.60 -17.67 -1.75
C LYS A 257 6.46 -16.67 -1.62
N GLN A 258 5.65 -16.54 -2.65
CA GLN A 258 4.34 -15.88 -2.55
C GLN A 258 3.33 -16.54 -3.48
N PRO A 259 2.50 -17.47 -2.99
CA PRO A 259 1.49 -18.12 -3.82
C PRO A 259 0.39 -17.15 -4.29
N ASN A 260 0.17 -16.06 -3.54
CA ASN A 260 -0.86 -15.09 -3.85
C ASN A 260 -0.32 -13.87 -4.63
N GLY A 261 -0.38 -13.97 -5.96
CA GLY A 261 0.18 -12.96 -6.86
C GLY A 261 -0.38 -11.54 -6.72
N GLN A 262 -1.56 -11.35 -6.12
CA GLN A 262 -2.10 -10.00 -5.86
C GLN A 262 -1.32 -9.24 -4.78
N LEU A 263 -0.52 -9.94 -3.97
CA LEU A 263 0.36 -9.34 -2.99
C LEU A 263 1.71 -8.94 -3.59
N ILE A 264 1.89 -9.05 -4.91
CA ILE A 264 3.12 -8.71 -5.64
C ILE A 264 2.79 -7.67 -6.72
N SER A 265 3.47 -6.54 -6.65
CA SER A 265 3.31 -5.39 -7.54
C SER A 265 4.58 -4.54 -7.48
N ILE A 266 5.61 -5.03 -8.15
CA ILE A 266 6.89 -4.35 -8.38
C ILE A 266 6.83 -3.76 -9.78
N ARG A 267 7.33 -2.53 -9.96
CA ARG A 267 7.17 -1.80 -11.22
C ARG A 267 7.92 -2.52 -12.34
N SER A 268 7.29 -2.57 -13.51
CA SER A 268 7.88 -3.09 -14.75
C SER A 268 7.43 -2.24 -15.95
N GLN A 269 8.15 -2.35 -17.07
CA GLN A 269 7.94 -1.52 -18.25
C GLN A 269 6.52 -1.63 -18.85
N LYS A 270 5.95 -2.84 -18.86
CA LYS A 270 4.61 -3.10 -19.42
C LYS A 270 3.50 -2.42 -18.63
N ALA A 271 3.68 -2.23 -17.32
CA ALA A 271 2.72 -1.47 -16.50
C ALA A 271 2.66 0.03 -16.85
N LEU A 272 3.68 0.58 -17.50
CA LEU A 272 3.75 1.99 -17.88
C LEU A 272 3.04 2.26 -19.21
N TYR A 273 3.23 1.41 -20.21
CA TYR A 273 2.64 1.57 -21.55
C TYR A 273 1.22 1.00 -21.69
N ALA A 274 0.77 0.18 -20.73
CA ALA A 274 -0.63 -0.27 -20.66
C ALA A 274 -1.63 0.89 -20.44
N ALA A 275 -1.16 2.08 -20.04
CA ALA A 275 -1.98 3.29 -19.96
C ALA A 275 -2.12 4.03 -21.30
N THR A 276 -1.23 3.77 -22.26
CA THR A 276 -1.16 4.48 -23.56
C THR A 276 -1.74 3.69 -24.73
N GLN A 277 -1.90 2.37 -24.61
CA GLN A 277 -2.50 1.56 -25.66
C GLN A 277 -3.75 0.86 -25.13
N GLN A 278 -4.81 0.85 -25.94
CA GLN A 278 -6.04 0.06 -25.73
C GLN A 278 -5.78 -1.46 -25.83
N GLU A 279 -4.64 -1.94 -25.34
CA GLU A 279 -4.38 -3.36 -25.24
C GLU A 279 -4.90 -3.88 -23.90
N LYS A 280 -5.81 -4.85 -24.00
CA LYS A 280 -6.52 -5.55 -22.93
C LYS A 280 -5.60 -6.43 -22.08
N SER A 281 -4.34 -6.05 -21.88
CA SER A 281 -3.43 -6.74 -20.98
C SER A 281 -3.62 -6.19 -19.56
N THR A 282 -3.88 -7.06 -18.59
CA THR A 282 -4.21 -6.67 -17.22
C THR A 282 -3.03 -6.08 -16.44
N GLY A 283 -1.87 -5.84 -17.09
CA GLY A 283 -0.62 -5.44 -16.42
C GLY A 283 -0.11 -6.46 -15.40
N ARG A 284 -0.73 -7.65 -15.34
CA ARG A 284 -0.44 -8.75 -14.42
C ARG A 284 0.48 -9.74 -15.09
N GLU A 285 1.77 -9.46 -15.01
CA GLU A 285 2.82 -10.35 -15.50
C GLU A 285 3.97 -10.29 -14.50
N LEU A 286 4.39 -11.46 -14.02
CA LEU A 286 5.62 -11.60 -13.25
C LEU A 286 6.76 -11.80 -14.26
N LYS A 287 7.76 -10.94 -14.17
CA LYS A 287 8.99 -11.00 -14.95
C LYS A 287 10.11 -11.54 -14.10
N VAL A 288 11.07 -12.25 -14.70
CA VAL A 288 12.21 -12.85 -13.98
C VAL A 288 13.55 -12.51 -14.62
N TRP A 289 14.62 -12.60 -13.83
CA TRP A 289 16.00 -12.45 -14.31
C TRP A 289 16.24 -11.12 -15.05
N GLN A 290 16.79 -11.16 -16.26
CA GLN A 290 17.16 -9.98 -17.06
C GLN A 290 15.95 -9.16 -17.51
N GLU A 291 14.73 -9.71 -17.47
CA GLU A 291 13.51 -8.98 -17.82
C GLU A 291 13.21 -7.82 -16.86
N CYS A 292 13.90 -7.77 -15.72
CA CYS A 292 13.76 -6.75 -14.69
C CYS A 292 14.77 -5.60 -14.77
N ASP A 293 15.72 -5.66 -15.71
CA ASP A 293 16.81 -4.68 -15.81
C ASP A 293 16.34 -3.32 -16.41
N GLU A 294 15.13 -3.25 -16.96
CA GLU A 294 14.60 -2.05 -17.63
C GLU A 294 14.29 -0.89 -16.66
N VAL A 295 13.59 -1.19 -15.56
CA VAL A 295 13.13 -0.20 -14.58
C VAL A 295 14.08 -0.11 -13.39
N GLN A 296 14.87 -1.15 -13.14
CA GLN A 296 15.72 -1.26 -11.94
C GLN A 296 14.90 -1.29 -10.63
N ASP A 297 13.68 -1.80 -10.71
CA ASP A 297 12.84 -2.16 -9.56
C ASP A 297 12.72 -3.69 -9.55
N TYR A 298 13.43 -4.35 -8.64
CA TYR A 298 13.44 -5.81 -8.58
C TYR A 298 13.74 -6.34 -7.18
N VAL A 299 13.35 -7.58 -6.96
CA VAL A 299 13.75 -8.38 -5.80
C VAL A 299 14.71 -9.46 -6.28
N THR A 300 15.84 -9.60 -5.59
CA THR A 300 16.81 -10.68 -5.81
C THR A 300 16.91 -11.53 -4.55
N VAL A 301 16.87 -12.85 -4.70
CA VAL A 301 17.05 -13.83 -3.63
C VAL A 301 18.39 -14.51 -3.82
N TYR A 302 19.22 -14.51 -2.78
CA TYR A 302 20.56 -15.10 -2.76
C TYR A 302 20.59 -16.32 -1.84
N ASP A 303 21.30 -17.36 -2.29
CA ASP A 303 21.54 -18.59 -1.54
C ASP A 303 22.70 -18.42 -0.54
N GLY A 304 22.45 -17.64 0.50
CA GLY A 304 23.43 -17.31 1.53
C GLY A 304 23.09 -16.02 2.25
N TYR A 305 24.03 -15.47 3.03
CA TYR A 305 23.79 -14.29 3.87
C TYR A 305 24.26 -12.97 3.24
N THR A 306 24.87 -13.01 2.06
CA THR A 306 25.53 -11.87 1.43
C THR A 306 25.20 -11.75 -0.06
N THR A 307 25.42 -10.56 -0.64
CA THR A 307 25.25 -10.32 -2.08
C THR A 307 26.32 -10.96 -2.97
N ARG A 308 27.32 -11.64 -2.36
CA ARG A 308 28.33 -12.42 -3.07
C ARG A 308 27.90 -13.86 -3.30
N ASP A 309 26.88 -14.31 -2.61
CA ASP A 309 26.35 -15.66 -2.70
C ASP A 309 25.56 -15.85 -4.01
N PRO A 310 25.31 -17.10 -4.45
CA PRO A 310 24.62 -17.37 -5.72
C PRO A 310 23.20 -16.81 -5.75
N VAL A 311 22.75 -16.29 -6.90
CA VAL A 311 21.36 -15.83 -7.07
C VAL A 311 20.44 -17.02 -7.35
N VAL A 312 19.41 -17.20 -6.55
CA VAL A 312 18.36 -18.23 -6.72
C VAL A 312 17.23 -17.74 -7.60
N LEU A 313 16.82 -16.47 -7.42
CA LEU A 313 15.70 -15.89 -8.15
C LEU A 313 15.86 -14.38 -8.21
N ARG A 314 15.58 -13.78 -9.37
CA ARG A 314 15.31 -12.34 -9.51
C ARG A 314 13.95 -12.14 -10.14
N PHE A 315 13.13 -11.25 -9.59
CA PHE A 315 11.78 -10.99 -10.12
C PHE A 315 11.30 -9.54 -9.94
N CYS A 316 10.34 -9.16 -10.79
CA CYS A 316 9.64 -7.88 -10.79
C CYS A 316 8.27 -8.06 -11.49
N GLY A 317 7.48 -6.99 -11.63
CA GLY A 317 6.11 -7.10 -12.13
C GLY A 317 5.14 -7.54 -11.02
N GLY A 318 4.05 -8.22 -11.39
CA GLY A 318 3.04 -8.59 -10.39
C GLY A 318 1.81 -9.29 -10.93
N GLY A 319 0.88 -9.59 -10.02
CA GLY A 319 -0.40 -10.23 -10.36
C GLY A 319 -0.33 -11.74 -10.61
N MET A 320 0.84 -12.36 -10.41
CA MET A 320 1.08 -13.80 -10.54
C MET A 320 1.91 -14.30 -9.33
N ALA A 321 1.78 -15.58 -9.00
CA ALA A 321 2.52 -16.19 -7.90
C ALA A 321 4.04 -16.15 -8.14
N VAL A 322 4.82 -15.90 -7.09
CA VAL A 322 6.29 -15.94 -7.14
C VAL A 322 6.74 -17.38 -6.88
N PRO A 323 7.59 -17.96 -7.76
CA PRO A 323 8.18 -19.28 -7.55
C PRO A 323 8.89 -19.40 -6.21
N GLU A 324 8.94 -20.61 -5.66
CA GLU A 324 9.67 -20.86 -4.42
C GLU A 324 11.18 -20.72 -4.65
N ALA A 325 11.82 -19.86 -3.87
CA ALA A 325 13.28 -19.75 -3.79
C ALA A 325 13.73 -20.46 -2.52
N ILE A 326 14.56 -21.50 -2.67
CA ILE A 326 14.99 -22.40 -1.61
C ILE A 326 16.49 -22.23 -1.42
N SER A 327 16.94 -21.97 -0.19
CA SER A 327 18.38 -21.96 0.14
C SER A 327 18.95 -23.37 0.26
N SER A 328 20.26 -23.50 0.13
CA SER A 328 21.05 -24.71 0.40
C SER A 328 21.40 -24.88 1.89
N GLY A 329 21.15 -23.85 2.71
CA GLY A 329 21.43 -23.89 4.15
C GLY A 329 20.53 -23.00 4.99
N ALA A 330 20.97 -22.73 6.22
CA ALA A 330 20.20 -22.03 7.25
C ALA A 330 20.19 -20.49 7.12
N GLU A 331 20.69 -19.96 6.00
CA GLU A 331 20.82 -18.53 5.74
C GLU A 331 20.34 -18.22 4.31
N LEU A 332 19.60 -17.11 4.17
CA LEU A 332 19.09 -16.62 2.90
C LEU A 332 18.98 -15.10 2.95
N LEU A 333 19.33 -14.43 1.86
CA LEU A 333 19.28 -12.98 1.73
C LEU A 333 18.32 -12.58 0.62
N VAL A 334 17.40 -11.66 0.93
CA VAL A 334 16.58 -10.99 -0.07
C VAL A 334 17.03 -9.55 -0.19
N GLU A 335 17.39 -9.13 -1.40
CA GLU A 335 17.65 -7.73 -1.76
C GLU A 335 16.43 -7.17 -2.50
N PHE A 336 15.97 -5.99 -2.08
CA PHE A 336 14.99 -5.21 -2.83
C PHE A 336 15.60 -3.86 -3.21
N THR A 337 15.70 -3.60 -4.51
CA THR A 337 16.23 -2.34 -5.05
C THR A 337 15.15 -1.58 -5.79
N THR A 338 15.17 -0.26 -5.65
CA THR A 338 14.28 0.65 -6.37
C THR A 338 15.06 1.76 -7.07
N SER A 339 14.69 1.99 -8.32
CA SER A 339 15.06 3.14 -9.14
C SER A 339 14.99 4.49 -8.43
N PRO A 340 15.85 5.47 -8.79
CA PRO A 340 15.84 6.78 -8.18
C PRO A 340 14.64 7.66 -8.57
N PHE A 341 14.08 7.49 -9.76
CA PHE A 341 12.96 8.29 -10.26
C PHE A 341 11.73 7.42 -10.50
N GLY A 342 10.53 7.99 -10.41
CA GLY A 342 9.31 7.27 -10.73
C GLY A 342 8.08 8.16 -10.83
N THR A 343 6.96 7.52 -11.12
CA THR A 343 5.65 8.16 -11.24
C THR A 343 4.63 7.50 -10.30
N PHE A 344 3.53 8.17 -10.00
CA PHE A 344 2.38 7.53 -9.35
C PHE A 344 1.45 6.82 -10.34
N LEU A 345 1.89 6.57 -11.59
CA LEU A 345 1.07 5.96 -12.63
C LEU A 345 0.57 4.58 -12.22
N GLN A 346 -0.75 4.40 -12.32
CA GLN A 346 -1.40 3.09 -12.33
C GLN A 346 -2.67 3.10 -13.16
N PRO A 347 -3.02 1.98 -13.82
CA PRO A 347 -4.38 1.79 -14.27
C PRO A 347 -5.31 1.69 -13.05
N ALA A 348 -6.42 2.42 -13.09
CA ALA A 348 -7.44 2.45 -12.06
C ALA A 348 -8.12 1.08 -11.90
N THR A 349 -7.52 0.17 -11.15
CA THR A 349 -8.18 -1.07 -10.71
C THR A 349 -8.42 -1.00 -9.20
N SER A 350 -9.51 -1.65 -8.77
CA SER A 350 -10.15 -1.47 -7.45
C SER A 350 -9.35 -1.94 -6.24
N GLN A 351 -8.20 -2.59 -6.44
CA GLN A 351 -7.32 -3.05 -5.37
C GLN A 351 -5.86 -2.86 -5.79
N SER A 352 -5.37 -1.62 -5.68
CA SER A 352 -3.97 -1.32 -5.96
C SER A 352 -3.12 -1.59 -4.73
N LEU A 353 -2.68 -2.85 -4.57
CA LEU A 353 -1.57 -3.17 -3.68
C LEU A 353 -0.27 -2.88 -4.43
N HIS A 354 0.68 -2.27 -3.74
CA HIS A 354 2.00 -1.96 -4.27
C HIS A 354 3.08 -2.62 -3.42
N GLY A 355 4.21 -2.91 -4.05
CA GLY A 355 5.32 -3.57 -3.41
C GLY A 355 5.09 -5.07 -3.33
N PHE A 356 5.56 -5.69 -2.26
CA PHE A 356 5.39 -7.14 -2.09
C PHE A 356 5.20 -7.52 -0.63
N GLN A 357 4.59 -8.69 -0.44
CA GLN A 357 4.73 -9.51 0.75
C GLN A 357 5.20 -10.89 0.33
N LEU A 358 6.21 -11.44 0.99
CA LEU A 358 6.70 -12.81 0.83
C LEU A 358 6.46 -13.60 2.11
N GLU A 359 6.18 -14.88 1.95
CA GLU A 359 6.15 -15.87 3.03
C GLU A 359 7.55 -16.44 3.20
N VAL A 360 7.96 -16.63 4.45
CA VAL A 360 9.22 -17.29 4.79
C VAL A 360 8.87 -18.55 5.57
N GLU A 361 9.35 -19.69 5.08
CA GLU A 361 9.17 -21.01 5.69
C GLU A 361 10.55 -21.62 5.96
N VAL A 362 10.65 -22.43 7.01
CA VAL A 362 11.86 -23.17 7.35
C VAL A 362 11.53 -24.65 7.25
N ILE A 363 12.31 -25.39 6.46
CA ILE A 363 12.15 -26.83 6.29
C ILE A 363 13.38 -27.51 6.87
N GLU A 364 13.15 -28.52 7.71
CA GLU A 364 14.22 -29.30 8.33
C GLU A 364 14.24 -30.73 7.77
N PHE A 365 15.42 -31.20 7.36
CA PHE A 365 15.64 -32.55 6.86
C PHE A 365 16.71 -33.27 7.68
N HIS A 366 16.67 -34.60 7.70
CA HIS A 366 17.69 -35.42 8.37
C HIS A 366 18.92 -35.62 7.47
#